data_AF-A0A9N8PLK1-F1
#
_entry.id   AF-A0A9N8PLK1-F1
#
_cell.length_a   1.000
_cell.length_b   1.000
_cell.length_c   1.000
_cell.angle_alpha   90.00
_cell.angle_beta   90.00
_cell.angle_gamma   90.00
#
_symmetry.space_group_name_H-M   'P 1'
#
loop_
_entity.id
_entity.type
_entity.pdbx_description
1 polymer ?
#
loop_
_entity_poly.entity_id
_entity_poly.type
_entity_poly.pdbx_seq_one_letter_code
_entity_poly.pdbx_strand_id
1 'polypeptide(L)'
;MSFDIGRSRVHLQTLDFDLPAPREGGYTTELLELLPHAENLNPDKSVDVVDLKSSLATIVERNHSAPPSILAQCNLTLLLCRRLRTLNFHFQGHLLSQVLTVTARGIQAAQDLLDDCAPWHHVVNVPFQIICILLALDTPAAIAQLNDGIRTLSNIRLVYPTDAAKEALSTACLLIHLHRKRKETDLKTLSEIVTTYSPAGLFDQQFPSQPQTINDWGSTWLETLPEMPDLQTFDIDRFLNGSSEWIELCSRALINRAQNVTLRDPTELHPSMATLLKKTYPWIKLPLIVSAPMLNAATPALAASVSQAGGIGFLAGGTKPAELDEMLSKTSALIPSKSHFGNDMLPIGVGFQNWGCSLDAMLPIFRKHCVAAIWLFAPKQLADFVPWAQEIRSVSGGRTQVWIQVGTVSEALEVMRLAHPDVIVVQGTDAGGHGLRQSASIISLLPETKDALTAAGYPQVPVLAAGGIVESRGVAAALTLGADGVVMGTRFLAAKEAGIAEGWQNEIIRVKDGGTTTKRSTLCDRLKETVGWPEHYDGRAIINKGHLDEEAGLSDAEDVRLYKEELKCGDEAFGDHGRMVTYAGTGVGLIKEAKSAAEIVNETSTGALRILQHSAAVISSRL
;
A
#
# COMPACT_ATOMS: atom_id res chain seq x y z
N MET A 1 -23.45 -18.47 -3.68
CA MET A 1 -22.79 -19.50 -4.50
C MET A 1 -23.73 -19.94 -5.62
N SER A 2 -23.20 -20.57 -6.66
CA SER A 2 -23.92 -21.13 -7.82
C SER A 2 -24.23 -20.20 -8.99
N PHE A 3 -23.15 -19.75 -9.63
CA PHE A 3 -23.12 -19.43 -11.07
C PHE A 3 -21.86 -20.05 -11.74
N ASP A 4 -21.24 -21.04 -11.09
CA ASP A 4 -19.88 -21.54 -11.37
C ASP A 4 -19.72 -22.29 -12.70
N ILE A 5 -20.84 -22.60 -13.38
CA ILE A 5 -20.85 -23.17 -14.74
C ILE A 5 -21.24 -22.10 -15.77
N GLY A 6 -20.88 -20.84 -15.51
CA GLY A 6 -21.06 -19.72 -16.44
C GLY A 6 -22.50 -19.23 -16.59
N ARG A 7 -23.38 -19.53 -15.63
CA ARG A 7 -24.79 -19.09 -15.69
C ARG A 7 -24.91 -17.62 -15.29
N SER A 8 -25.67 -16.84 -16.04
CA SER A 8 -25.98 -15.45 -15.67
C SER A 8 -26.92 -15.38 -14.46
N ARG A 9 -26.76 -14.35 -13.62
CA ARG A 9 -27.74 -14.01 -12.57
C ARG A 9 -29.04 -13.44 -13.13
N VAL A 10 -29.04 -13.07 -14.41
CA VAL A 10 -30.21 -12.52 -15.12
C VAL A 10 -30.98 -13.68 -15.75
N HIS A 11 -32.19 -13.93 -15.24
CA HIS A 11 -33.13 -14.86 -15.85
C HIS A 11 -33.81 -14.19 -17.05
N LEU A 12 -33.43 -14.59 -18.26
CA LEU A 12 -34.11 -14.17 -19.50
C LEU A 12 -35.39 -15.02 -19.65
N GLN A 13 -36.54 -14.44 -19.31
CA GLN A 13 -37.83 -15.16 -19.18
C GLN A 13 -38.49 -15.59 -20.51
N THR A 14 -37.86 -15.38 -21.67
CA THR A 14 -38.60 -15.39 -22.96
C THR A 14 -37.97 -16.19 -24.10
N LEU A 15 -36.99 -17.06 -23.83
CA LEU A 15 -36.35 -17.86 -24.88
C LEU A 15 -36.12 -19.31 -24.44
N ASP A 16 -36.93 -20.23 -24.96
CA ASP A 16 -36.67 -21.67 -24.90
C ASP A 16 -35.75 -22.06 -26.06
N PHE A 17 -34.56 -22.58 -25.74
CA PHE A 17 -33.62 -23.13 -26.72
C PHE A 17 -33.42 -24.62 -26.45
N ASP A 18 -33.39 -25.42 -27.52
CA ASP A 18 -32.98 -26.82 -27.41
C ASP A 18 -31.52 -26.92 -26.96
N LEU A 19 -31.22 -27.94 -26.15
CA LEU A 19 -29.84 -28.23 -25.75
C LEU A 19 -28.99 -28.56 -26.98
N PRO A 20 -27.73 -28.07 -27.06
CA PRO A 20 -26.84 -28.38 -28.16
C PRO A 20 -26.65 -29.90 -28.33
N ALA A 21 -26.73 -30.39 -29.57
CA ALA A 21 -26.45 -31.80 -29.86
C ALA A 21 -24.99 -32.16 -29.49
N PRO A 22 -24.74 -33.38 -28.97
CA PRO A 22 -23.39 -33.84 -28.65
C PRO A 22 -22.48 -33.74 -29.88
N ARG A 23 -21.26 -33.23 -29.69
CA ARG A 23 -20.21 -33.21 -30.72
C ARG A 23 -19.20 -34.31 -30.42
N GLU A 24 -18.74 -35.03 -31.44
CA GLU A 24 -17.71 -36.06 -31.30
C GLU A 24 -16.43 -35.45 -30.70
N GLY A 25 -15.91 -36.03 -29.61
CA GLY A 25 -14.79 -35.50 -28.84
C GLY A 25 -15.10 -34.27 -27.95
N GLY A 26 -16.35 -33.80 -27.91
CA GLY A 26 -16.79 -32.69 -27.07
C GLY A 26 -17.34 -33.14 -25.72
N TYR A 27 -17.08 -32.35 -24.67
CA TYR A 27 -17.56 -32.59 -23.29
C TYR A 27 -18.66 -31.60 -22.88
N THR A 28 -19.29 -30.92 -23.84
CA THR A 28 -20.35 -29.94 -23.57
C THR A 28 -21.56 -30.58 -22.90
N THR A 29 -21.98 -31.76 -23.35
CA THR A 29 -23.11 -32.49 -22.76
C THR A 29 -22.83 -32.82 -21.29
N GLU A 30 -21.62 -33.28 -20.97
CA GLU A 30 -21.19 -33.58 -19.60
C GLU A 30 -21.30 -32.34 -18.69
N LEU A 31 -20.91 -31.15 -19.18
CA LEU A 31 -21.04 -29.89 -18.43
C LEU A 31 -22.51 -29.45 -18.25
N LEU A 32 -23.32 -29.58 -19.30
CA LEU A 32 -24.73 -29.19 -19.27
C LEU A 32 -25.54 -30.06 -18.30
N GLU A 33 -25.20 -31.33 -18.19
CA GLU A 33 -25.82 -32.25 -17.25
C GLU A 33 -25.62 -31.81 -15.79
N LEU A 34 -24.52 -31.12 -15.45
CA LEU A 34 -24.27 -30.62 -14.09
C LEU A 34 -25.15 -29.41 -13.72
N LEU A 35 -25.71 -28.70 -14.70
CA LEU A 35 -26.45 -27.44 -14.48
C LEU A 35 -27.66 -27.58 -13.55
N PRO A 36 -28.56 -28.57 -13.70
CA PRO A 36 -29.72 -28.75 -12.81
C PRO A 36 -29.32 -28.87 -11.34
N HIS A 37 -28.24 -29.59 -11.07
CA HIS A 37 -27.75 -29.79 -9.69
C HIS A 37 -27.04 -28.54 -9.15
N ALA A 38 -26.38 -27.76 -10.01
CA ALA A 38 -25.89 -26.44 -9.64
C ALA A 38 -27.06 -25.51 -9.27
N GLU A 39 -28.21 -25.59 -9.94
CA GLU A 39 -29.38 -24.75 -9.58
C GLU A 39 -29.87 -24.98 -8.15
N ASN A 40 -29.75 -26.21 -7.65
CA ASN A 40 -30.14 -26.57 -6.28
C ASN A 40 -29.22 -25.91 -5.22
N LEU A 41 -28.08 -25.35 -5.64
CA LEU A 41 -27.17 -24.60 -4.77
C LEU A 41 -27.42 -23.09 -4.80
N ASN A 42 -28.50 -22.62 -5.45
CA ASN A 42 -28.87 -21.21 -5.41
C ASN A 42 -29.16 -20.78 -3.95
N PRO A 43 -28.50 -19.74 -3.41
CA PRO A 43 -28.70 -19.27 -2.03
C PRO A 43 -30.13 -18.82 -1.75
N ASP A 44 -30.89 -18.42 -2.76
CA ASP A 44 -32.28 -17.98 -2.63
C ASP A 44 -33.27 -19.17 -2.56
N LYS A 45 -32.80 -20.41 -2.78
CA LYS A 45 -33.60 -21.62 -2.65
C LYS A 45 -33.29 -22.30 -1.31
N SER A 46 -34.32 -22.53 -0.48
CA SER A 46 -34.17 -23.46 0.64
C SER A 46 -34.24 -24.88 0.12
N VAL A 47 -33.13 -25.61 0.19
CA VAL A 47 -33.04 -27.02 -0.21
C VAL A 47 -32.69 -27.85 1.01
N ASP A 48 -33.37 -28.97 1.19
CA ASP A 48 -33.17 -29.84 2.35
C ASP A 48 -31.95 -30.77 2.18
N VAL A 49 -31.59 -31.47 3.26
CA VAL A 49 -30.44 -32.40 3.28
C VAL A 49 -30.64 -33.59 2.33
N VAL A 50 -31.88 -34.02 2.13
CA VAL A 50 -32.23 -35.20 1.31
C VAL A 50 -31.97 -34.89 -0.17
N ASP A 51 -32.41 -33.73 -0.64
CA ASP A 51 -32.24 -33.26 -2.01
C ASP A 51 -30.77 -33.01 -2.36
N LEU A 52 -30.02 -32.41 -1.43
CA LEU A 52 -28.58 -32.18 -1.60
C LEU A 52 -27.80 -33.49 -1.61
N LYS A 53 -28.17 -34.46 -0.75
CA LYS A 53 -27.57 -35.79 -0.73
C LYS A 53 -27.86 -36.57 -2.02
N SER A 54 -29.10 -36.52 -2.51
CA SER A 54 -29.50 -37.14 -3.77
C SER A 54 -28.76 -36.53 -4.96
N SER A 55 -28.64 -35.20 -5.00
CA SER A 55 -27.87 -34.48 -6.01
C SER A 55 -26.40 -34.88 -5.97
N LEU A 56 -25.80 -34.97 -4.78
CA LEU A 56 -24.42 -35.38 -4.61
C LEU A 56 -24.20 -36.82 -5.12
N ALA A 57 -25.05 -37.76 -4.71
CA ALA A 57 -24.98 -39.16 -5.16
C ALA A 57 -25.05 -39.27 -6.69
N THR A 58 -25.96 -38.51 -7.31
CA THR A 58 -26.10 -38.45 -8.77
C THR A 58 -24.83 -37.91 -9.44
N ILE A 59 -24.26 -36.82 -8.93
CA ILE A 59 -23.07 -36.19 -9.54
C ILE A 59 -21.84 -37.07 -9.43
N VAL A 60 -21.60 -37.73 -8.29
CA VAL A 60 -20.38 -38.54 -8.10
C VAL A 60 -20.39 -39.83 -8.94
N GLU A 61 -21.56 -40.31 -9.36
CA GLU A 61 -21.71 -41.48 -10.23
C GLU A 61 -21.55 -41.17 -11.72
N ARG A 62 -21.58 -39.88 -12.11
CA ARG A 62 -21.45 -39.50 -13.51
C ARG A 62 -20.06 -39.73 -14.06
N ASN A 63 -20.02 -40.15 -15.31
CA ASN A 63 -18.78 -40.33 -16.05
C ASN A 63 -18.44 -39.06 -16.84
N HIS A 64 -17.34 -38.42 -16.47
CA HIS A 64 -16.78 -37.25 -17.16
C HIS A 64 -15.45 -37.64 -17.77
N SER A 65 -15.24 -37.39 -19.06
CA SER A 65 -14.11 -37.94 -19.80
C SER A 65 -12.94 -36.96 -19.98
N ALA A 66 -13.21 -35.66 -20.00
CA ALA A 66 -12.21 -34.62 -20.28
C ALA A 66 -11.78 -33.85 -19.02
N PRO A 67 -10.51 -33.44 -18.87
CA PRO A 67 -10.04 -32.73 -17.68
C PRO A 67 -10.87 -31.49 -17.27
N PRO A 68 -11.29 -30.58 -18.18
CA PRO A 68 -12.14 -29.44 -17.81
C PRO A 68 -13.50 -29.87 -17.24
N SER A 69 -14.07 -30.94 -17.78
CA SER A 69 -15.35 -31.52 -17.36
C SER A 69 -15.24 -32.23 -16.00
N ILE A 70 -14.14 -32.96 -15.79
CA ILE A 70 -13.79 -33.59 -14.51
C ILE A 70 -13.60 -32.53 -13.42
N LEU A 71 -12.91 -31.42 -13.72
CA LEU A 71 -12.76 -30.31 -12.77
C LEU A 71 -14.09 -29.65 -12.43
N ALA A 72 -15.01 -29.51 -13.40
CA ALA A 72 -16.35 -28.98 -13.14
C ALA A 72 -17.20 -29.92 -12.27
N GLN A 73 -17.16 -31.23 -12.54
CA GLN A 73 -17.77 -32.26 -11.69
C GLN A 73 -17.23 -32.16 -10.26
N CYS A 74 -15.90 -32.10 -10.13
CA CYS A 74 -15.23 -32.03 -8.84
C CYS A 74 -15.61 -30.75 -8.07
N ASN A 75 -15.60 -29.58 -8.71
CA ASN A 75 -16.01 -28.33 -8.07
C ASN A 75 -17.44 -28.43 -7.51
N LEU A 76 -18.38 -28.96 -8.30
CA LEU A 76 -19.77 -29.11 -7.88
C LEU A 76 -19.94 -30.11 -6.73
N THR A 77 -19.23 -31.24 -6.76
CA THR A 77 -19.13 -32.19 -5.64
C THR A 77 -18.65 -31.49 -4.37
N LEU A 78 -17.57 -30.70 -4.44
CA LEU A 78 -17.02 -29.98 -3.28
C LEU A 78 -18.00 -28.94 -2.72
N LEU A 79 -18.77 -28.26 -3.57
CA LEU A 79 -19.79 -27.30 -3.15
C LEU A 79 -20.96 -27.98 -2.41
N LEU A 80 -21.42 -29.12 -2.92
CA LEU A 80 -22.46 -29.93 -2.26
C LEU A 80 -21.96 -30.48 -0.93
N CYS A 81 -20.71 -30.97 -0.89
CA CYS A 81 -20.08 -31.42 0.35
C CYS A 81 -20.06 -30.31 1.40
N ARG A 82 -19.65 -29.09 1.02
CA ARG A 82 -19.68 -27.91 1.90
C ARG A 82 -21.09 -27.64 2.43
N ARG A 83 -22.09 -27.57 1.54
CA ARG A 83 -23.48 -27.28 1.94
C ARG A 83 -24.05 -28.34 2.88
N LEU A 84 -23.82 -29.62 2.58
CA LEU A 84 -24.25 -30.73 3.44
C LEU A 84 -23.61 -30.66 4.84
N ARG A 85 -22.32 -30.32 4.95
CA ARG A 85 -21.67 -30.11 6.26
C ARG A 85 -22.28 -28.98 7.06
N THR A 86 -22.65 -27.86 6.42
CA THR A 86 -23.33 -26.76 7.14
C THR A 86 -24.67 -27.17 7.75
N LEU A 87 -25.24 -28.27 7.26
CA LEU A 87 -26.45 -28.89 7.78
C LEU A 87 -26.15 -30.08 8.71
N ASN A 88 -24.92 -30.17 9.24
CA ASN A 88 -24.42 -31.23 10.11
C ASN A 88 -24.51 -32.65 9.52
N PHE A 89 -24.44 -32.77 8.19
CA PHE A 89 -24.40 -34.08 7.53
C PHE A 89 -23.03 -34.74 7.68
N HIS A 90 -23.02 -36.00 8.11
CA HIS A 90 -21.80 -36.79 8.29
C HIS A 90 -21.61 -37.76 7.11
N PHE A 91 -20.48 -37.64 6.42
CA PHE A 91 -20.14 -38.53 5.31
C PHE A 91 -19.63 -39.87 5.82
N GLN A 92 -20.28 -40.96 5.43
CA GLN A 92 -19.89 -42.31 5.83
C GLN A 92 -20.10 -43.29 4.67
N GLY A 93 -19.38 -44.43 4.73
CA GLY A 93 -19.57 -45.56 3.83
C GLY A 93 -19.31 -45.23 2.36
N HIS A 94 -20.19 -45.73 1.48
CA HIS A 94 -20.02 -45.67 0.03
C HIS A 94 -19.90 -44.24 -0.52
N LEU A 95 -20.75 -43.32 -0.03
CA LEU A 95 -20.77 -41.93 -0.51
C LEU A 95 -19.47 -41.18 -0.22
N LEU A 96 -18.84 -41.43 0.94
CA LEU A 96 -17.52 -40.86 1.26
C LEU A 96 -16.46 -41.36 0.28
N SER A 97 -16.46 -42.66 -0.03
CA SER A 97 -15.53 -43.26 -0.99
C SER A 97 -15.70 -42.69 -2.40
N GLN A 98 -16.94 -42.43 -2.82
CA GLN A 98 -17.23 -41.79 -4.11
C GLN A 98 -16.73 -40.34 -4.15
N VAL A 99 -16.93 -39.57 -3.08
CA VAL A 99 -16.39 -38.19 -2.97
C VAL A 99 -14.86 -38.19 -3.08
N LEU A 100 -14.17 -39.07 -2.34
CA LEU A 100 -12.71 -39.18 -2.41
C LEU A 100 -12.21 -39.63 -3.80
N THR A 101 -12.99 -40.45 -4.49
CA THR A 101 -12.68 -40.84 -5.87
C THR A 101 -12.78 -39.65 -6.83
N VAL A 102 -13.81 -38.82 -6.70
CA VAL A 102 -13.98 -37.61 -7.51
C VAL A 102 -12.90 -36.57 -7.21
N THR A 103 -12.50 -36.39 -5.95
CA THR A 103 -11.38 -35.49 -5.63
C THR A 103 -10.05 -36.01 -6.19
N ALA A 104 -9.83 -37.33 -6.20
CA ALA A 104 -8.59 -37.90 -6.76
C ALA A 104 -8.52 -37.66 -8.27
N ARG A 105 -9.64 -37.88 -8.96
CA ARG A 105 -9.78 -37.55 -10.39
C ARG A 105 -9.63 -36.06 -10.67
N GLY A 106 -10.14 -35.19 -9.78
CA GLY A 106 -9.97 -33.74 -9.88
C GLY A 106 -8.51 -33.29 -9.74
N ILE A 107 -7.75 -33.88 -8.82
CA ILE A 107 -6.30 -33.64 -8.69
C ILE A 107 -5.59 -34.05 -9.97
N GLN A 108 -5.86 -35.26 -10.48
CA GLN A 108 -5.23 -35.76 -11.71
C GLN A 108 -5.56 -34.86 -12.91
N ALA A 109 -6.83 -34.49 -13.08
CA ALA A 109 -7.26 -33.60 -14.16
C ALA A 109 -6.61 -32.21 -14.10
N ALA A 110 -6.36 -31.68 -12.91
CA ALA A 110 -5.61 -30.42 -12.75
C ALA A 110 -4.14 -30.58 -13.17
N GLN A 111 -3.52 -31.71 -12.85
CA GLN A 111 -2.15 -32.03 -13.28
C GLN A 111 -2.08 -32.26 -14.79
N ASP A 112 -3.03 -32.97 -15.40
CA ASP A 112 -3.09 -33.20 -16.85
C ASP A 112 -3.17 -31.86 -17.61
N LEU A 113 -4.04 -30.94 -17.17
CA LEU A 113 -4.13 -29.60 -17.75
C LEU A 113 -2.87 -28.75 -17.51
N LEU A 114 -2.17 -29.00 -16.40
CA LEU A 114 -0.91 -28.33 -16.11
C LEU A 114 0.19 -28.80 -17.06
N ASP A 115 0.28 -30.12 -17.27
CA ASP A 115 1.25 -30.75 -18.15
C ASP A 115 1.04 -30.33 -19.62
N ASP A 116 -0.23 -30.19 -20.03
CA ASP A 116 -0.63 -29.69 -21.35
C ASP A 116 -0.52 -28.16 -21.49
N CYS A 117 -0.10 -27.44 -20.43
CA CYS A 117 -0.06 -25.97 -20.38
C CYS A 117 -1.40 -25.32 -20.80
N ALA A 118 -2.52 -25.95 -20.46
CA ALA A 118 -3.87 -25.52 -20.84
C ALA A 118 -4.49 -24.68 -19.70
N PRO A 119 -4.53 -23.34 -19.80
CA PRO A 119 -5.04 -22.50 -18.73
C PRO A 119 -6.55 -22.70 -18.58
N TRP A 120 -6.98 -23.11 -17.39
CA TRP A 120 -8.40 -23.27 -17.05
C TRP A 120 -8.69 -22.76 -15.64
N HIS A 121 -9.81 -22.06 -15.46
CA HIS A 121 -10.14 -21.33 -14.23
C HIS A 121 -10.25 -22.23 -12.99
N HIS A 122 -10.54 -23.53 -13.16
CA HIS A 122 -10.58 -24.49 -12.07
C HIS A 122 -9.21 -25.08 -11.67
N VAL A 123 -8.14 -24.87 -12.43
CA VAL A 123 -6.84 -25.54 -12.19
C VAL A 123 -6.26 -25.17 -10.83
N VAL A 124 -6.34 -23.91 -10.39
CA VAL A 124 -5.90 -23.49 -9.05
C VAL A 124 -7.00 -23.74 -8.00
N ASN A 125 -8.25 -23.40 -8.34
CA ASN A 125 -9.36 -23.41 -7.39
C ASN A 125 -9.71 -24.82 -6.88
N VAL A 126 -9.79 -25.81 -7.77
CA VAL A 126 -10.23 -27.16 -7.39
C VAL A 126 -9.25 -27.84 -6.44
N PRO A 127 -7.92 -27.91 -6.71
CA PRO A 127 -6.98 -28.51 -5.77
C PRO A 127 -6.98 -27.85 -4.39
N PHE A 128 -7.12 -26.52 -4.31
CA PHE A 128 -7.27 -25.82 -3.04
C PHE A 128 -8.54 -26.23 -2.29
N GLN A 129 -9.69 -26.23 -2.97
CA GLN A 129 -10.96 -26.64 -2.37
C GLN A 129 -10.98 -28.11 -1.94
N ILE A 130 -10.26 -28.98 -2.65
CA ILE A 130 -10.06 -30.38 -2.27
C ILE A 130 -9.35 -30.43 -0.91
N ILE A 131 -8.24 -29.70 -0.72
CA ILE A 131 -7.49 -29.69 0.54
C ILE A 131 -8.39 -29.23 1.70
N CYS A 132 -9.17 -28.16 1.51
CA CYS A 132 -10.11 -27.69 2.52
C CYS A 132 -11.12 -28.79 2.90
N ILE A 133 -11.74 -29.45 1.92
CA ILE A 133 -12.72 -30.51 2.19
C ILE A 133 -12.09 -31.74 2.82
N LEU A 134 -10.90 -32.15 2.41
CA LEU A 134 -10.20 -33.30 2.99
C LEU A 134 -9.85 -33.07 4.47
N LEU A 135 -9.34 -31.87 4.81
CA LEU A 135 -9.12 -31.46 6.20
C LEU A 135 -10.41 -31.46 7.00
N ALA A 136 -11.50 -30.98 6.39
CA ALA A 136 -12.80 -30.96 7.02
C ALA A 136 -13.31 -32.40 7.29
N LEU A 137 -13.18 -33.31 6.32
CA LEU A 137 -13.64 -34.69 6.43
C LEU A 137 -12.88 -35.46 7.50
N ASP A 138 -11.59 -35.17 7.68
CA ASP A 138 -10.76 -35.63 8.79
C ASP A 138 -10.79 -37.16 9.01
N THR A 139 -10.85 -37.90 7.90
CA THR A 139 -10.77 -39.37 7.90
C THR A 139 -9.37 -39.83 7.43
N PRO A 140 -8.91 -41.03 7.81
CA PRO A 140 -7.60 -41.54 7.38
C PRO A 140 -7.42 -41.53 5.85
N ALA A 141 -8.47 -41.91 5.11
CA ALA A 141 -8.46 -41.90 3.65
C ALA A 141 -8.39 -40.47 3.07
N ALA A 142 -9.06 -39.49 3.70
CA ALA A 142 -8.98 -38.10 3.28
C ALA A 142 -7.60 -37.48 3.56
N ILE A 143 -7.02 -37.76 4.73
CA ILE A 143 -5.69 -37.28 5.12
C ILE A 143 -4.61 -37.84 4.18
N ALA A 144 -4.71 -39.12 3.80
CA ALA A 144 -3.77 -39.74 2.87
C ALA A 144 -3.69 -39.01 1.51
N GLN A 145 -4.81 -38.42 1.07
CA GLN A 145 -4.90 -37.71 -0.20
C GLN A 145 -4.39 -36.25 -0.15
N LEU A 146 -4.17 -35.67 1.05
CA LEU A 146 -3.72 -34.28 1.19
C LEU A 146 -2.37 -34.02 0.49
N ASN A 147 -1.47 -35.01 0.51
CA ASN A 147 -0.16 -34.89 -0.11
C ASN A 147 -0.27 -34.66 -1.63
N ASP A 148 -1.16 -35.37 -2.30
CA ASP A 148 -1.38 -35.21 -3.74
C ASP A 148 -1.98 -33.83 -4.07
N GLY A 149 -2.88 -33.33 -3.23
CA GLY A 149 -3.45 -31.99 -3.37
C GLY A 149 -2.41 -30.86 -3.22
N ILE A 150 -1.58 -30.93 -2.18
CA ILE A 150 -0.51 -29.94 -1.92
C ILE A 150 0.55 -29.99 -3.02
N ARG A 151 0.98 -31.19 -3.42
CA ARG A 151 1.95 -31.35 -4.51
C ARG A 151 1.42 -30.72 -5.80
N THR A 152 0.15 -30.93 -6.11
CA THR A 152 -0.48 -30.35 -7.31
C THR A 152 -0.55 -28.83 -7.23
N LEU A 153 -0.95 -28.23 -6.10
CA LEU A 153 -0.88 -26.78 -5.92
C LEU A 153 0.54 -26.21 -6.03
N SER A 154 1.53 -26.94 -5.51
CA SER A 154 2.94 -26.56 -5.61
C SER A 154 3.40 -26.56 -7.08
N ASN A 155 3.06 -27.60 -7.85
CA ASN A 155 3.34 -27.68 -9.27
C ASN A 155 2.64 -26.55 -10.04
N ILE A 156 1.37 -26.27 -9.73
CA ILE A 156 0.61 -25.17 -10.32
C ILE A 156 1.29 -23.82 -10.05
N ARG A 157 1.76 -23.57 -8.83
CA ARG A 157 2.52 -22.35 -8.50
C ARG A 157 3.80 -22.23 -9.31
N LEU A 158 4.49 -23.34 -9.58
CA LEU A 158 5.74 -23.34 -10.35
C LEU A 158 5.51 -23.00 -11.82
N VAL A 159 4.45 -23.54 -12.43
CA VAL A 159 4.13 -23.32 -13.86
C VAL A 159 3.36 -22.00 -14.07
N TYR A 160 2.44 -21.67 -13.16
CA TYR A 160 1.64 -20.45 -13.17
C TYR A 160 1.91 -19.63 -11.90
N PRO A 161 2.99 -18.82 -11.85
CA PRO A 161 3.43 -18.08 -10.66
C PRO A 161 2.56 -16.83 -10.36
N THR A 162 1.25 -16.99 -10.46
CA THR A 162 0.24 -15.99 -10.10
C THR A 162 0.13 -15.86 -8.59
N ASP A 163 -0.27 -14.68 -8.12
CA ASP A 163 -0.46 -14.46 -6.68
C ASP A 163 -1.56 -15.36 -6.11
N ALA A 164 -2.61 -15.67 -6.90
CA ALA A 164 -3.64 -16.63 -6.53
C ALA A 164 -3.09 -18.05 -6.29
N ALA A 165 -2.14 -18.53 -7.13
CA ALA A 165 -1.52 -19.83 -6.94
C ALA A 165 -0.55 -19.85 -5.73
N LYS A 166 0.15 -18.74 -5.48
CA LYS A 166 1.01 -18.58 -4.30
C LYS A 166 0.18 -18.57 -3.02
N GLU A 167 -0.88 -17.76 -2.97
CA GLU A 167 -1.79 -17.63 -1.84
C GLU A 167 -2.49 -18.97 -1.56
N ALA A 168 -3.04 -19.63 -2.59
CA ALA A 168 -3.67 -20.94 -2.44
C ALA A 168 -2.72 -21.97 -1.81
N LEU A 169 -1.45 -22.03 -2.23
CA LEU A 169 -0.46 -22.94 -1.63
C LEU A 169 -0.15 -22.56 -0.18
N SER A 170 0.14 -21.29 0.10
CA SER A 170 0.47 -20.81 1.44
C SER A 170 -0.68 -21.04 2.44
N THR A 171 -1.91 -20.71 2.05
CA THR A 171 -3.11 -20.94 2.85
C THR A 171 -3.34 -22.44 3.08
N ALA A 172 -3.16 -23.28 2.06
CA ALA A 172 -3.28 -24.72 2.21
C ALA A 172 -2.26 -25.30 3.21
N CYS A 173 -1.00 -24.85 3.16
CA CYS A 173 0.03 -25.23 4.13
C CYS A 173 -0.33 -24.79 5.56
N LEU A 174 -0.84 -23.56 5.73
CA LEU A 174 -1.27 -23.06 7.04
C LEU A 174 -2.43 -23.88 7.60
N LEU A 175 -3.44 -24.21 6.79
CA LEU A 175 -4.59 -25.02 7.23
C LEU A 175 -4.16 -26.42 7.69
N ILE A 176 -3.22 -27.06 6.99
CA ILE A 176 -2.64 -28.35 7.41
C ILE A 176 -1.89 -28.20 8.73
N HIS A 177 -1.11 -27.12 8.91
CA HIS A 177 -0.39 -26.87 10.15
C HIS A 177 -1.35 -26.70 11.33
N LEU A 178 -2.40 -25.88 11.17
CA LEU A 178 -3.43 -25.67 12.20
C LEU A 178 -4.17 -26.96 12.53
N HIS A 179 -4.52 -27.77 11.52
CA HIS A 179 -5.13 -29.08 11.71
C HIS A 179 -4.22 -30.04 12.49
N ARG A 180 -2.93 -30.07 12.17
CA ARG A 180 -1.92 -30.85 12.90
C ARG A 180 -1.87 -30.45 14.37
N LYS A 181 -1.81 -29.14 14.65
CA LYS A 181 -1.76 -28.60 16.02
C LYS A 181 -3.02 -28.95 16.82
N ARG A 182 -4.20 -28.92 16.20
CA ARG A 182 -5.45 -29.39 16.81
C ARG A 182 -5.35 -30.86 17.20
N LYS A 183 -4.93 -31.73 16.28
CA LYS A 183 -4.74 -33.17 16.54
C LYS A 183 -3.71 -33.47 17.62
N GLU A 184 -2.61 -32.75 17.65
CA GLU A 184 -1.59 -32.85 18.71
C GLU A 184 -2.17 -32.47 20.08
N THR A 185 -3.03 -31.45 20.13
CA THR A 185 -3.71 -31.02 21.36
C THR A 185 -4.72 -32.07 21.83
N ASP A 186 -5.57 -32.57 20.93
CA ASP A 186 -6.53 -33.64 21.23
C ASP A 186 -5.80 -34.90 21.74
N LEU A 187 -4.69 -35.28 21.09
CA LEU A 187 -3.87 -36.41 21.49
C LEU A 187 -3.25 -36.20 22.88
N LYS A 188 -2.80 -34.98 23.20
CA LYS A 188 -2.26 -34.64 24.51
C LYS A 188 -3.33 -34.81 25.59
N THR A 189 -4.52 -34.25 25.39
CA THR A 189 -5.65 -34.40 26.33
C THR A 189 -6.05 -35.85 26.51
N LEU A 190 -6.13 -36.64 25.42
CA LEU A 190 -6.41 -38.07 25.49
C LEU A 190 -5.32 -38.84 26.24
N SER A 191 -4.05 -38.50 26.02
CA SER A 191 -2.91 -39.11 26.71
C SER A 191 -2.94 -38.81 28.21
N GLU A 192 -3.32 -37.60 28.61
CA GLU A 192 -3.50 -37.21 30.01
C GLU A 192 -4.65 -38.01 30.67
N ILE A 193 -5.78 -38.19 29.98
CA ILE A 193 -6.90 -39.02 30.45
C ILE A 193 -6.47 -40.49 30.56
N VAL A 194 -5.82 -41.04 29.53
CA VAL A 194 -5.32 -42.42 29.55
C VAL A 194 -4.28 -42.61 30.65
N THR A 195 -3.44 -41.61 30.94
CA THR A 195 -2.47 -41.70 32.05
C THR A 195 -3.17 -41.64 33.41
N THR A 196 -4.21 -40.82 33.54
CA THR A 196 -4.93 -40.58 34.81
C THR A 196 -5.87 -41.72 35.16
N TYR A 197 -6.47 -42.36 34.15
CA TYR A 197 -7.49 -43.40 34.32
C TYR A 197 -7.08 -44.74 33.72
N SER A 198 -5.83 -44.93 33.29
CA SER A 198 -5.36 -46.26 32.90
C SER A 198 -5.50 -47.17 34.10
N PRO A 199 -6.24 -48.29 33.97
CA PRO A 199 -6.16 -49.34 34.97
C PRO A 199 -4.73 -49.86 34.93
N ALA A 200 -3.92 -49.46 35.92
CA ALA A 200 -2.63 -50.06 36.16
C ALA A 200 -2.85 -51.57 36.39
N GLY A 201 -2.67 -52.36 35.33
CA GLY A 201 -2.74 -53.82 35.40
C GLY A 201 -3.36 -54.61 34.23
N LEU A 202 -3.76 -54.02 33.09
CA LEU A 202 -4.37 -54.82 32.00
C LEU A 202 -3.65 -54.84 30.64
N PHE A 203 -2.69 -53.96 30.38
CA PHE A 203 -1.86 -54.04 29.17
C PHE A 203 -0.41 -53.74 29.51
N ASP A 204 0.22 -54.71 30.18
CA ASP A 204 1.66 -54.81 30.26
C ASP A 204 2.12 -55.71 29.11
N GLN A 205 2.53 -55.10 27.99
CA GLN A 205 3.47 -55.70 27.05
C GLN A 205 4.01 -54.67 26.05
N GLN A 206 5.29 -54.34 26.25
CA GLN A 206 6.31 -53.97 25.27
C GLN A 206 5.82 -53.57 23.86
N PHE A 207 5.99 -52.29 23.53
CA PHE A 207 6.46 -51.91 22.19
C PHE A 207 7.80 -51.20 22.31
N PRO A 208 8.90 -51.75 21.75
CA PRO A 208 10.17 -51.08 21.70
C PRO A 208 10.22 -50.04 20.57
N SER A 209 11.12 -49.07 20.78
CA SER A 209 11.83 -48.24 19.79
C SER A 209 11.07 -47.17 18.99
N GLN A 210 11.57 -45.94 19.16
CA GLN A 210 11.56 -44.76 18.28
C GLN A 210 11.02 -44.96 16.84
N PRO A 211 10.21 -44.01 16.34
CA PRO A 211 10.33 -43.60 14.95
C PRO A 211 11.54 -42.66 14.83
N GLN A 212 12.52 -43.09 14.03
CA GLN A 212 13.55 -42.24 13.47
C GLN A 212 12.92 -40.95 12.94
N THR A 213 13.47 -39.81 13.35
CA THR A 213 13.23 -38.53 12.68
C THR A 213 13.59 -38.68 11.21
N ILE A 214 12.56 -38.80 10.37
CA ILE A 214 12.67 -38.64 8.93
C ILE A 214 13.23 -37.23 8.70
N ASN A 215 14.27 -37.18 7.88
CA ASN A 215 15.12 -36.02 7.62
C ASN A 215 14.37 -34.69 7.52
N ASP A 216 15.00 -33.73 8.17
CA ASP A 216 14.70 -32.30 8.27
C ASP A 216 14.47 -31.67 6.89
N TRP A 217 13.20 -31.48 6.54
CA TRP A 217 12.79 -30.53 5.52
C TRP A 217 12.40 -29.22 6.22
N GLY A 218 13.42 -28.46 6.61
CA GLY A 218 13.36 -27.00 6.80
C GLY A 218 12.28 -26.48 7.73
N SER A 219 12.37 -26.82 9.01
CA SER A 219 11.48 -26.34 10.10
C SER A 219 11.65 -24.85 10.47
N THR A 220 12.59 -24.14 9.85
CA THR A 220 13.11 -22.84 10.33
C THR A 220 12.17 -21.64 10.09
N TRP A 221 11.15 -21.79 9.23
CA TRP A 221 10.20 -20.71 8.95
C TRP A 221 8.98 -20.72 9.89
N LEU A 222 8.69 -21.86 10.54
CA LEU A 222 7.57 -22.02 11.46
C LEU A 222 7.80 -21.35 12.82
N GLU A 223 9.05 -21.05 13.18
CA GLU A 223 9.44 -20.42 14.45
C GLU A 223 9.39 -18.88 14.43
N THR A 224 8.96 -18.26 13.32
CA THR A 224 8.97 -16.79 13.14
C THR A 224 7.58 -16.14 13.09
N LEU A 225 6.53 -16.86 13.48
CA LEU A 225 5.16 -16.34 13.54
C LEU A 225 4.96 -15.42 14.79
N PRO A 226 4.52 -14.16 14.64
CA PRO A 226 4.19 -13.26 15.75
C PRO A 226 2.92 -13.68 16.51
N GLU A 227 2.73 -13.11 17.70
CA GLU A 227 1.60 -13.39 18.60
C GLU A 227 0.24 -13.36 17.89
N MET A 228 -0.37 -14.55 17.86
CA MET A 228 -1.68 -14.86 17.30
C MET A 228 -2.80 -14.24 18.15
N PRO A 229 -3.95 -13.87 17.58
CA PRO A 229 -5.16 -13.75 18.36
C PRO A 229 -5.42 -15.11 19.04
N ASP A 230 -5.89 -15.06 20.29
CA ASP A 230 -6.02 -16.19 21.21
C ASP A 230 -6.30 -17.53 20.49
N LEU A 231 -5.31 -18.41 20.47
CA LEU A 231 -5.32 -19.74 19.84
C LEU A 231 -6.42 -20.66 20.41
N GLN A 232 -7.11 -20.25 21.46
CA GLN A 232 -8.29 -20.91 21.99
C GLN A 232 -9.58 -20.57 21.21
N THR A 233 -9.55 -19.61 20.28
CA THR A 233 -10.76 -19.05 19.63
C THR A 233 -10.85 -19.24 18.10
N PHE A 234 -9.81 -19.72 17.41
CA PHE A 234 -9.88 -20.01 15.97
C PHE A 234 -10.60 -21.35 15.72
N ASP A 235 -11.87 -21.26 15.38
CA ASP A 235 -12.71 -22.42 15.06
C ASP A 235 -12.55 -22.80 13.59
N ILE A 236 -11.70 -23.79 13.31
CA ILE A 236 -11.48 -24.33 11.96
C ILE A 236 -12.75 -24.96 11.36
N ASP A 237 -13.69 -25.42 12.19
CA ASP A 237 -14.97 -25.92 11.71
C ASP A 237 -15.88 -24.74 11.30
N ARG A 238 -15.75 -23.58 11.94
CA ARG A 238 -16.53 -22.36 11.64
C ARG A 238 -16.14 -21.59 10.36
N PHE A 239 -14.92 -21.10 10.15
CA PHE A 239 -13.88 -21.93 9.55
C PHE A 239 -14.42 -22.50 8.23
N LEU A 240 -14.29 -23.80 8.04
CA LEU A 240 -14.69 -24.58 6.86
C LEU A 240 -16.21 -24.62 6.57
N ASN A 241 -17.08 -24.32 7.55
CA ASN A 241 -18.55 -24.40 7.40
C ASN A 241 -19.26 -23.03 7.24
N GLY A 242 -18.58 -21.90 7.41
CA GLY A 242 -19.18 -20.56 7.46
C GLY A 242 -19.44 -19.95 6.08
N SER A 243 -20.67 -20.03 5.58
CA SER A 243 -21.00 -19.54 4.22
C SER A 243 -20.75 -18.03 4.01
N SER A 244 -20.76 -17.19 5.06
CA SER A 244 -20.51 -15.75 4.97
C SER A 244 -19.02 -15.39 4.90
N GLU A 245 -18.17 -15.97 5.75
CA GLU A 245 -16.73 -15.70 5.82
C GLU A 245 -15.99 -16.24 4.57
N TRP A 246 -16.45 -17.37 4.00
CA TRP A 246 -15.94 -17.92 2.74
C TRP A 246 -16.41 -17.17 1.49
N ILE A 247 -17.67 -16.71 1.47
CA ILE A 247 -18.14 -15.81 0.40
C ILE A 247 -17.42 -14.49 0.52
N GLU A 248 -17.05 -14.01 1.70
CA GLU A 248 -16.20 -12.83 1.85
C GLU A 248 -14.81 -13.08 1.25
N LEU A 249 -14.16 -14.23 1.49
CA LEU A 249 -12.88 -14.60 0.85
C LEU A 249 -12.97 -14.81 -0.68
N CYS A 250 -14.01 -15.50 -1.17
CA CYS A 250 -14.19 -15.75 -2.61
C CYS A 250 -14.77 -14.55 -3.38
N SER A 251 -15.61 -13.73 -2.73
CA SER A 251 -16.04 -12.41 -3.24
C SER A 251 -14.90 -11.41 -3.16
N ARG A 252 -13.97 -11.56 -2.21
CA ARG A 252 -12.69 -10.84 -2.25
C ARG A 252 -11.78 -11.28 -3.41
N ALA A 253 -12.01 -12.45 -4.04
CA ALA A 253 -11.27 -12.88 -5.22
C ALA A 253 -11.96 -12.51 -6.56
N LEU A 254 -13.29 -12.45 -6.61
CA LEU A 254 -14.07 -12.17 -7.83
C LEU A 254 -14.78 -10.79 -7.86
N ILE A 255 -15.04 -10.17 -6.70
CA ILE A 255 -15.73 -8.87 -6.55
C ILE A 255 -14.76 -7.76 -6.07
N ASN A 256 -13.60 -8.06 -5.44
CA ASN A 256 -12.53 -7.04 -5.22
C ASN A 256 -11.82 -6.59 -6.51
N ARG A 257 -12.34 -6.92 -7.68
CA ARG A 257 -11.94 -6.28 -8.93
C ARG A 257 -12.50 -4.87 -9.11
N ALA A 258 -13.21 -4.31 -8.12
CA ALA A 258 -13.60 -2.90 -8.16
C ALA A 258 -13.21 -2.08 -6.94
N GLN A 259 -13.26 -2.61 -5.71
CA GLN A 259 -13.01 -1.79 -4.51
C GLN A 259 -12.44 -2.66 -3.39
N ASN A 260 -11.52 -2.08 -2.60
CA ASN A 260 -10.85 -2.62 -1.41
C ASN A 260 -9.55 -3.43 -1.61
N VAL A 261 -8.50 -2.63 -1.77
CA VAL A 261 -7.13 -2.90 -1.36
C VAL A 261 -7.04 -3.26 0.13
N THR A 262 -6.18 -4.22 0.38
CA THR A 262 -5.72 -4.86 1.62
C THR A 262 -5.52 -4.00 2.88
N LEU A 263 -5.99 -4.51 4.03
CA LEU A 263 -5.12 -4.64 5.22
C LEU A 263 -4.35 -5.97 5.08
N ARG A 264 -3.01 -5.91 5.02
CA ARG A 264 -2.08 -7.05 4.95
C ARG A 264 -1.66 -7.51 6.36
N ASP A 265 -1.38 -8.80 6.51
CA ASP A 265 -0.74 -9.42 7.69
C ASP A 265 0.79 -9.07 7.73
N PRO A 266 1.41 -8.75 8.89
CA PRO A 266 2.74 -8.15 9.01
C PRO A 266 3.97 -9.06 8.80
N THR A 267 3.86 -10.26 8.21
CA THR A 267 4.92 -11.28 8.31
C THR A 267 5.68 -11.63 7.03
N GLU A 268 5.38 -11.02 5.89
CA GLU A 268 6.41 -10.92 4.84
C GLU A 268 7.45 -9.88 5.28
N LEU A 269 8.66 -10.34 5.63
CA LEU A 269 9.82 -9.48 5.92
C LEU A 269 10.35 -8.83 4.63
N HIS A 270 9.48 -8.06 3.96
CA HIS A 270 9.89 -6.81 3.37
C HIS A 270 10.33 -5.89 4.52
N PRO A 271 11.45 -5.16 4.37
CA PRO A 271 11.79 -4.13 5.34
C PRO A 271 10.58 -3.21 5.50
N SER A 272 10.11 -3.00 6.74
CA SER A 272 9.08 -2.00 7.02
C SER A 272 9.42 -0.69 6.30
N MET A 273 8.45 0.14 5.92
CA MET A 273 8.78 1.40 5.22
C MET A 273 9.81 2.23 6.01
N ALA A 274 9.71 2.19 7.34
CA ALA A 274 10.71 2.72 8.26
C ALA A 274 12.11 2.13 8.04
N THR A 275 12.23 0.81 7.88
CA THR A 275 13.47 0.12 7.55
C THR A 275 13.97 0.48 6.14
N LEU A 276 13.09 0.60 5.14
CA LEU A 276 13.46 1.00 3.78
C LEU A 276 14.02 2.43 3.76
N LEU A 277 13.32 3.37 4.40
CA LEU A 277 13.76 4.76 4.52
C LEU A 277 15.07 4.88 5.29
N LYS A 278 15.26 4.15 6.40
CA LYS A 278 16.53 4.13 7.12
C LYS A 278 17.67 3.45 6.35
N LYS A 279 17.37 2.44 5.54
CA LYS A 279 18.36 1.82 4.64
C LYS A 279 18.82 2.80 3.57
N THR A 280 17.88 3.58 3.02
CA THR A 280 18.13 4.55 1.94
C THR A 280 18.79 5.82 2.46
N TYR A 281 18.37 6.27 3.65
CA TYR A 281 18.84 7.49 4.32
C TYR A 281 19.31 7.16 5.75
N PRO A 282 20.55 6.67 5.94
CA PRO A 282 21.00 6.11 7.23
C PRO A 282 20.96 7.05 8.44
N TRP A 283 20.96 8.36 8.22
CA TRP A 283 21.00 9.37 9.29
C TRP A 283 19.63 9.78 9.83
N ILE A 284 18.54 9.39 9.14
CA ILE A 284 17.22 9.91 9.50
C ILE A 284 16.73 9.32 10.82
N LYS A 285 15.96 10.12 11.54
CA LYS A 285 15.13 9.69 12.66
C LYS A 285 13.68 9.61 12.19
N LEU A 286 12.90 8.78 12.88
CA LEU A 286 11.48 8.64 12.61
C LEU A 286 10.66 9.24 13.76
N PRO A 287 9.51 9.89 13.46
CA PRO A 287 8.96 10.13 12.11
C PRO A 287 9.84 11.06 11.25
N LEU A 288 9.89 10.80 9.94
CA LEU A 288 10.75 11.53 9.00
C LEU A 288 10.21 12.96 8.81
N ILE A 289 11.05 13.95 9.12
CA ILE A 289 10.77 15.37 8.88
C ILE A 289 11.65 15.88 7.74
N VAL A 290 11.04 16.49 6.74
CA VAL A 290 11.71 17.03 5.55
C VAL A 290 11.48 18.54 5.46
N SER A 291 12.54 19.31 5.18
CA SER A 291 12.35 20.71 4.77
C SER A 291 12.17 20.79 3.26
N ALA A 292 11.13 21.52 2.82
CA ALA A 292 10.84 21.66 1.40
C ALA A 292 11.95 22.44 0.65
N PRO A 293 12.20 22.15 -0.64
CA PRO A 293 13.01 23.02 -1.48
C PRO A 293 12.28 24.36 -1.71
N MET A 294 12.79 25.43 -1.12
CA MET A 294 12.17 26.76 -1.17
C MET A 294 13.15 27.76 -1.78
N LEU A 295 12.86 28.23 -3.01
CA LEU A 295 13.75 29.15 -3.72
C LEU A 295 14.05 30.40 -2.88
N ASN A 296 15.33 30.76 -2.79
CA ASN A 296 15.90 31.81 -1.93
C ASN A 296 15.85 31.55 -0.41
N ALA A 297 14.85 30.83 0.10
CA ALA A 297 14.73 30.56 1.53
C ALA A 297 15.57 29.36 2.01
N ALA A 298 15.74 28.34 1.17
CA ALA A 298 16.44 27.09 1.50
C ALA A 298 17.97 27.25 1.39
N THR A 299 18.58 27.76 2.45
CA THR A 299 20.03 28.00 2.52
C THR A 299 20.83 26.72 2.77
N PRO A 300 22.14 26.73 2.48
CA PRO A 300 23.08 25.69 2.93
C PRO A 300 22.99 25.38 4.43
N ALA A 301 22.85 26.42 5.27
CA ALA A 301 22.76 26.26 6.71
C ALA A 301 21.46 25.57 7.12
N LEU A 302 20.33 25.93 6.50
CA LEU A 302 19.03 25.30 6.76
C LEU A 302 19.05 23.82 6.37
N ALA A 303 19.50 23.51 5.15
CA ALA A 303 19.55 22.13 4.68
C ALA A 303 20.47 21.26 5.55
N ALA A 304 21.67 21.77 5.90
CA ALA A 304 22.59 21.06 6.78
C ALA A 304 22.01 20.84 8.19
N SER A 305 21.41 21.88 8.79
CA SER A 305 20.84 21.83 10.15
C SER A 305 19.70 20.80 10.25
N VAL A 306 18.81 20.75 9.26
CA VAL A 306 17.72 19.76 9.20
C VAL A 306 18.28 18.33 9.10
N SER A 307 19.24 18.09 8.21
CA SER A 307 19.83 16.77 8.05
C SER A 307 20.62 16.31 9.28
N GLN A 308 21.37 17.21 9.92
CA GLN A 308 22.10 16.91 11.16
C GLN A 308 21.17 16.59 12.34
N ALA A 309 19.96 17.16 12.37
CA ALA A 309 18.97 16.85 13.39
C ALA A 309 18.31 15.46 13.21
N GLY A 310 18.48 14.84 12.04
CA GLY A 310 17.87 13.56 11.67
C GLY A 310 16.67 13.70 10.71
N GLY A 311 16.47 14.87 10.11
CA GLY A 311 15.56 15.05 8.98
C GLY A 311 16.25 14.88 7.64
N ILE A 312 15.60 15.34 6.56
CA ILE A 312 16.26 15.56 5.26
C ILE A 312 16.06 17.01 4.85
N GLY A 313 17.17 17.75 4.79
CA GLY A 313 17.17 19.12 4.28
C GLY A 313 17.21 19.16 2.76
N PHE A 314 16.47 20.09 2.14
CA PHE A 314 16.57 20.35 0.71
C PHE A 314 17.10 21.76 0.42
N LEU A 315 17.91 21.88 -0.63
CA LEU A 315 18.18 23.14 -1.33
C LEU A 315 17.18 23.33 -2.46
N ALA A 316 16.98 24.58 -2.88
CA ALA A 316 16.36 24.87 -4.17
C ALA A 316 17.44 24.95 -5.26
N GLY A 317 17.28 24.14 -6.30
CA GLY A 317 18.25 24.02 -7.40
C GLY A 317 18.34 25.26 -8.29
N GLY A 318 17.25 26.03 -8.39
CA GLY A 318 17.18 27.21 -9.24
C GLY A 318 17.43 26.88 -10.73
N THR A 319 17.88 27.89 -11.47
CA THR A 319 18.12 27.80 -12.92
C THR A 319 19.58 27.99 -13.31
N LYS A 320 20.44 28.34 -12.35
CA LYS A 320 21.85 28.71 -12.59
C LYS A 320 22.79 27.66 -11.98
N PRO A 321 23.44 26.81 -12.79
CA PRO A 321 24.31 25.75 -12.30
C PRO A 321 25.44 26.23 -11.38
N ALA A 322 26.03 27.39 -11.65
CA ALA A 322 27.14 27.94 -10.86
C ALA A 322 26.71 28.31 -9.42
N GLU A 323 25.52 28.89 -9.25
CA GLU A 323 24.99 29.22 -7.91
C GLU A 323 24.68 27.92 -7.13
N LEU A 324 24.12 26.91 -7.80
CA LEU A 324 23.89 25.60 -7.18
C LEU A 324 25.19 24.90 -6.78
N ASP A 325 26.22 24.95 -7.63
CA ASP A 325 27.54 24.38 -7.35
C ASP A 325 28.16 25.00 -6.08
N GLU A 326 28.04 26.32 -5.94
CA GLU A 326 28.49 27.05 -4.76
C GLU A 326 27.68 26.66 -3.52
N MET A 327 26.36 26.60 -3.62
CA MET A 327 25.49 26.19 -2.51
C MET A 327 25.77 24.76 -2.03
N LEU A 328 25.98 23.82 -2.95
CA LEU A 328 26.33 22.44 -2.63
C LEU A 328 27.71 22.33 -1.97
N SER A 329 28.69 23.10 -2.47
CA SER A 329 30.03 23.16 -1.88
C SER A 329 30.00 23.73 -0.45
N LYS A 330 29.26 24.83 -0.23
CA LYS A 330 29.02 25.40 1.11
C LYS A 330 28.32 24.41 2.03
N THR A 331 27.29 23.73 1.54
CA THR A 331 26.55 22.73 2.33
C THR A 331 27.46 21.57 2.74
N SER A 332 28.29 21.08 1.82
CA SER A 332 29.28 20.02 2.13
C SER A 332 30.30 20.45 3.17
N ALA A 333 30.68 21.73 3.22
CA ALA A 333 31.60 22.25 4.24
C ALA A 333 30.97 22.37 5.63
N LEU A 334 29.63 22.55 5.70
CA LEU A 334 28.89 22.65 6.95
C LEU A 334 28.58 21.30 7.61
N ILE A 335 28.84 20.18 6.92
CA ILE A 335 28.55 18.82 7.41
C ILE A 335 29.87 18.14 7.80
N PRO A 336 30.20 18.09 9.11
CA PRO A 336 31.57 17.84 9.58
C PRO A 336 32.07 16.40 9.42
N SER A 337 31.20 15.41 9.20
CA SER A 337 31.64 14.05 8.85
C SER A 337 30.61 13.30 8.03
N LYS A 338 30.96 12.94 6.79
CA LYS A 338 30.15 12.09 5.89
C LYS A 338 30.08 10.63 6.37
N SER A 339 30.95 10.21 7.30
CA SER A 339 31.02 8.80 7.75
C SER A 339 29.78 8.33 8.51
N HIS A 340 29.01 9.24 9.12
CA HIS A 340 27.74 8.92 9.79
C HIS A 340 26.54 8.84 8.83
N PHE A 341 26.73 9.21 7.55
CA PHE A 341 25.66 9.33 6.56
C PHE A 341 25.70 8.23 5.48
N GLY A 342 26.73 7.37 5.48
CA GLY A 342 26.91 6.28 4.51
C GLY A 342 27.47 6.78 3.16
N ASN A 343 28.79 6.60 2.96
CA ASN A 343 29.53 6.88 1.72
C ASN A 343 29.57 8.35 1.25
N ASP A 344 30.28 8.62 0.14
CA ASP A 344 30.57 9.92 -0.51
C ASP A 344 29.36 10.80 -0.92
N MET A 345 28.17 10.50 -0.41
CA MET A 345 26.92 11.21 -0.69
C MET A 345 26.72 12.36 0.30
N LEU A 346 26.22 13.49 -0.19
CA LEU A 346 25.80 14.62 0.63
C LEU A 346 24.38 14.34 1.17
N PRO A 347 24.14 14.38 2.49
CA PRO A 347 22.88 13.93 3.11
C PRO A 347 21.78 15.00 3.04
N ILE A 348 21.65 15.67 1.90
CA ILE A 348 20.62 16.64 1.59
C ILE A 348 20.04 16.31 0.21
N GLY A 349 18.88 16.88 -0.11
CA GLY A 349 18.33 16.85 -1.46
C GLY A 349 18.38 18.20 -2.16
N VAL A 350 18.05 18.21 -3.44
CA VAL A 350 17.92 19.44 -4.25
C VAL A 350 16.62 19.38 -5.04
N GLY A 351 15.80 20.43 -4.96
CA GLY A 351 14.53 20.51 -5.68
C GLY A 351 14.58 21.40 -6.93
N PHE A 352 13.87 21.01 -7.98
CA PHE A 352 13.82 21.71 -9.26
C PHE A 352 12.39 21.98 -9.71
N GLN A 353 12.20 23.16 -10.29
CA GLN A 353 11.00 23.51 -11.06
C GLN A 353 11.26 23.16 -12.52
N ASN A 354 10.69 22.05 -13.00
CA ASN A 354 11.01 21.47 -14.30
C ASN A 354 10.66 22.40 -15.47
N TRP A 355 9.63 23.25 -15.35
CA TRP A 355 9.26 24.18 -16.41
C TRP A 355 10.32 25.26 -16.69
N GLY A 356 11.12 25.64 -15.69
CA GLY A 356 12.04 26.78 -15.73
C GLY A 356 13.52 26.40 -15.74
N CYS A 357 13.86 25.11 -15.62
CA CYS A 357 15.23 24.62 -15.50
C CYS A 357 15.62 23.72 -16.69
N SER A 358 16.87 23.83 -17.13
CA SER A 358 17.43 22.97 -18.18
C SER A 358 18.12 21.75 -17.55
N LEU A 359 17.64 20.54 -17.92
CA LEU A 359 18.25 19.28 -17.50
C LEU A 359 19.73 19.22 -17.90
N ASP A 360 20.03 19.48 -19.17
CA ASP A 360 21.38 19.41 -19.73
C ASP A 360 22.36 20.33 -19.00
N ALA A 361 21.90 21.51 -18.60
CA ALA A 361 22.71 22.46 -17.83
C ALA A 361 23.03 21.95 -16.41
N MET A 362 22.17 21.11 -15.83
CA MET A 362 22.31 20.57 -14.48
C MET A 362 23.04 19.22 -14.41
N LEU A 363 23.11 18.46 -15.52
CA LEU A 363 23.84 17.18 -15.56
C LEU A 363 25.29 17.27 -15.06
N PRO A 364 26.09 18.31 -15.39
CA PRO A 364 27.45 18.46 -14.84
C PRO A 364 27.45 18.58 -13.30
N ILE A 365 26.46 19.26 -12.73
CA ILE A 365 26.33 19.42 -11.28
C ILE A 365 25.97 18.09 -10.62
N PHE A 366 25.02 17.32 -11.19
CA PHE A 366 24.64 16.00 -10.67
C PHE A 366 25.80 15.00 -10.73
N ARG A 367 26.67 15.08 -11.75
CA ARG A 367 27.90 14.27 -11.83
C ARG A 367 28.91 14.66 -10.76
N LYS A 368 29.06 15.96 -10.50
CA LYS A 368 30.03 16.50 -9.53
C LYS A 368 29.61 16.26 -8.08
N HIS A 369 28.33 16.45 -7.78
CA HIS A 369 27.77 16.36 -6.42
C HIS A 369 26.73 15.24 -6.33
N CYS A 370 27.09 14.15 -5.67
CA CYS A 370 26.14 13.09 -5.34
C CYS A 370 25.33 13.50 -4.11
N VAL A 371 24.06 13.87 -4.31
CA VAL A 371 23.12 14.21 -3.24
C VAL A 371 22.18 13.04 -2.94
N ALA A 372 21.51 13.06 -1.78
CA ALA A 372 20.59 12.01 -1.37
C ALA A 372 19.35 11.90 -2.26
N ALA A 373 18.83 13.04 -2.71
CA ALA A 373 17.63 13.08 -3.52
C ALA A 373 17.63 14.27 -4.49
N ILE A 374 17.07 14.06 -5.67
CA ILE A 374 16.61 15.15 -6.55
C ILE A 374 15.08 15.15 -6.55
N TRP A 375 14.49 16.28 -6.20
CA TRP A 375 13.06 16.49 -6.13
C TRP A 375 12.58 17.27 -7.35
N LEU A 376 11.66 16.69 -8.12
CA LEU A 376 11.09 17.27 -9.33
C LEU A 376 9.67 17.79 -9.08
N PHE A 377 9.38 18.98 -9.58
CA PHE A 377 8.10 19.65 -9.41
C PHE A 377 7.76 20.53 -10.63
N ALA A 378 6.46 20.70 -10.88
CA ALA A 378 5.92 21.59 -11.89
C ALA A 378 6.55 21.40 -13.29
N PRO A 379 6.33 20.24 -13.92
CA PRO A 379 6.69 20.06 -15.31
C PRO A 379 5.71 20.83 -16.20
N LYS A 380 6.02 21.01 -17.50
CA LYS A 380 5.01 21.48 -18.44
C LYS A 380 4.01 20.37 -18.75
N GLN A 381 4.50 19.13 -18.82
CA GLN A 381 3.72 17.91 -18.95
C GLN A 381 4.33 16.82 -18.07
N LEU A 382 3.52 15.93 -17.48
CA LEU A 382 4.04 14.88 -16.59
C LEU A 382 5.12 13.99 -17.24
N ALA A 383 5.06 13.80 -18.56
CA ALA A 383 6.08 13.08 -19.33
C ALA A 383 7.47 13.73 -19.28
N ASP A 384 7.57 15.04 -18.98
CA ASP A 384 8.85 15.75 -18.84
C ASP A 384 9.67 15.22 -17.65
N PHE A 385 9.06 14.51 -16.70
CA PHE A 385 9.80 13.86 -15.62
C PHE A 385 10.63 12.66 -16.07
N VAL A 386 10.26 12.01 -17.18
CA VAL A 386 10.93 10.80 -17.68
C VAL A 386 12.41 11.04 -17.98
N PRO A 387 12.80 12.01 -18.84
CA PRO A 387 14.21 12.26 -19.13
C PRO A 387 14.99 12.68 -17.88
N TRP A 388 14.38 13.47 -16.99
CA TRP A 388 15.02 13.84 -15.72
C TRP A 388 15.32 12.63 -14.85
N ALA A 389 14.33 11.76 -14.62
CA ALA A 389 14.48 10.57 -13.79
C ALA A 389 15.52 9.60 -14.35
N GLN A 390 15.53 9.41 -15.68
CA GLN A 390 16.51 8.56 -16.37
C GLN A 390 17.94 9.12 -16.24
N GLU A 391 18.13 10.40 -16.53
CA GLU A 391 19.46 11.01 -16.50
C GLU A 391 20.01 11.13 -15.07
N ILE A 392 19.19 11.50 -14.08
CA ILE A 392 19.60 11.54 -12.66
C ILE A 392 20.12 10.17 -12.22
N ARG A 393 19.41 9.10 -12.56
CA ARG A 393 19.83 7.72 -12.23
C ARG A 393 21.10 7.33 -12.98
N SER A 394 21.18 7.67 -14.27
CA SER A 394 22.36 7.42 -15.12
C SER A 394 23.62 8.07 -14.55
N VAL A 395 23.58 9.40 -14.31
CA VAL A 395 24.77 10.17 -13.88
C VAL A 395 25.17 9.90 -12.43
N SER A 396 24.23 9.50 -11.57
CA SER A 396 24.52 9.14 -10.18
C SER A 396 24.88 7.67 -9.98
N GLY A 397 24.69 6.81 -11.00
CA GLY A 397 24.80 5.36 -10.86
C GLY A 397 23.72 4.76 -9.96
N GLY A 398 22.51 5.36 -9.95
CA GLY A 398 21.38 4.96 -9.12
C GLY A 398 21.51 5.34 -7.63
N ARG A 399 22.54 6.11 -7.25
CA ARG A 399 22.78 6.50 -5.85
C ARG A 399 21.84 7.61 -5.39
N THR A 400 21.51 8.54 -6.27
CA THR A 400 20.61 9.66 -5.95
C THR A 400 19.17 9.26 -6.21
N GLN A 401 18.32 9.40 -5.19
CA GLN A 401 16.91 9.04 -5.26
C GLN A 401 16.12 10.11 -6.03
N VAL A 402 15.12 9.71 -6.82
CA VAL A 402 14.25 10.61 -7.57
C VAL A 402 12.93 10.80 -6.82
N TRP A 403 12.67 12.01 -6.37
CA TRP A 403 11.44 12.39 -5.70
C TRP A 403 10.57 13.18 -6.67
N ILE A 404 9.27 12.90 -6.72
CA ILE A 404 8.33 13.66 -7.55
C ILE A 404 7.18 14.17 -6.68
N GLN A 405 6.90 15.47 -6.80
CA GLN A 405 5.76 16.09 -6.14
C GLN A 405 4.54 16.13 -7.04
N VAL A 406 3.40 15.74 -6.47
CA VAL A 406 2.10 15.65 -7.13
C VAL A 406 1.03 16.32 -6.26
N GLY A 407 -0.03 16.83 -6.87
CA GLY A 407 -1.16 17.48 -6.21
C GLY A 407 -2.49 16.76 -6.40
N THR A 408 -2.54 15.66 -7.16
CA THR A 408 -3.72 14.81 -7.33
C THR A 408 -3.38 13.32 -7.32
N VAL A 409 -4.39 12.48 -7.04
CA VAL A 409 -4.29 11.02 -7.15
C VAL A 409 -3.92 10.59 -8.57
N SER A 410 -4.51 11.22 -9.59
CA SER A 410 -4.23 10.90 -11.00
C SER A 410 -2.79 11.20 -11.38
N GLU A 411 -2.23 12.32 -10.92
CA GLU A 411 -0.81 12.63 -11.13
C GLU A 411 0.07 11.59 -10.43
N ALA A 412 -0.24 11.19 -9.19
CA ALA A 412 0.53 10.18 -8.46
C ALA A 412 0.62 8.85 -9.21
N LEU A 413 -0.50 8.35 -9.73
CA LEU A 413 -0.54 7.12 -10.53
C LEU A 413 0.22 7.25 -11.85
N GLU A 414 0.05 8.38 -12.54
CA GLU A 414 0.66 8.60 -13.84
C GLU A 414 2.18 8.76 -13.73
N VAL A 415 2.70 9.49 -12.74
CA VAL A 415 4.15 9.60 -12.54
C VAL A 415 4.78 8.28 -12.10
N MET A 416 4.05 7.43 -11.36
CA MET A 416 4.50 6.05 -11.08
C MET A 416 4.67 5.22 -12.33
N ARG A 417 3.75 5.34 -13.29
CA ARG A 417 3.79 4.63 -14.57
C ARG A 417 4.91 5.14 -15.48
N LEU A 418 5.15 6.45 -15.49
CA LEU A 418 6.06 7.09 -16.44
C LEU A 418 7.51 7.14 -15.94
N ALA A 419 7.71 7.60 -14.71
CA ALA A 419 9.03 7.98 -14.19
C ALA A 419 9.52 7.09 -13.03
N HIS A 420 8.64 6.26 -12.47
CA HIS A 420 8.93 5.36 -11.35
C HIS A 420 9.68 6.06 -10.20
N PRO A 421 9.15 7.16 -9.61
CA PRO A 421 9.85 7.86 -8.54
C PRO A 421 10.13 6.94 -7.34
N ASP A 422 11.25 7.21 -6.67
CA ASP A 422 11.67 6.50 -5.47
C ASP A 422 10.90 7.00 -4.23
N VAL A 423 10.37 8.24 -4.28
CA VAL A 423 9.48 8.84 -3.27
C VAL A 423 8.44 9.73 -3.95
N ILE A 424 7.19 9.65 -3.51
CA ILE A 424 6.13 10.60 -3.91
C ILE A 424 5.92 11.62 -2.79
N VAL A 425 5.90 12.90 -3.16
CA VAL A 425 5.47 13.96 -2.25
C VAL A 425 4.07 14.43 -2.64
N VAL A 426 3.09 14.17 -1.79
CA VAL A 426 1.70 14.58 -2.00
C VAL A 426 1.50 15.95 -1.38
N GLN A 427 1.27 16.96 -2.21
CA GLN A 427 1.03 18.34 -1.78
C GLN A 427 -0.47 18.67 -1.83
N GLY A 428 -1.07 18.91 -0.66
CA GLY A 428 -2.44 19.41 -0.57
C GLY A 428 -2.53 20.92 -0.81
N THR A 429 -3.75 21.42 -1.07
CA THR A 429 -4.02 22.85 -1.31
C THR A 429 -3.68 23.79 -0.13
N ASP A 430 -3.44 23.21 1.04
CA ASP A 430 -3.01 23.87 2.28
C ASP A 430 -1.57 24.41 2.23
N ALA A 431 -0.77 23.95 1.26
CA ALA A 431 0.62 24.34 1.11
C ALA A 431 0.79 25.81 0.70
N GLY A 432 1.84 26.44 1.25
CA GLY A 432 2.31 27.76 0.82
C GLY A 432 3.11 27.69 -0.48
N GLY A 433 3.21 28.81 -1.17
CA GLY A 433 3.92 28.89 -2.46
C GLY A 433 3.17 28.17 -3.58
N HIS A 434 3.89 27.83 -4.64
CA HIS A 434 3.30 27.22 -5.82
C HIS A 434 2.82 25.78 -5.58
N GLY A 435 1.69 25.46 -6.23
CA GLY A 435 1.02 24.17 -6.22
C GLY A 435 -0.16 24.21 -7.20
N LEU A 436 -0.87 23.11 -7.36
CA LEU A 436 -2.01 23.09 -8.26
C LEU A 436 -3.10 24.07 -7.81
N ARG A 437 -3.64 24.83 -8.77
CA ARG A 437 -4.78 25.74 -8.55
C ARG A 437 -6.00 25.00 -8.01
N GLN A 438 -6.20 23.75 -8.44
CA GLN A 438 -7.24 22.86 -7.94
C GLN A 438 -6.62 21.60 -7.36
N SER A 439 -6.75 21.43 -6.04
CA SER A 439 -6.31 20.24 -5.31
C SER A 439 -7.14 20.11 -4.03
N ALA A 440 -7.21 18.91 -3.48
CA ALA A 440 -7.84 18.67 -2.19
C ALA A 440 -6.92 19.07 -1.02
N SER A 441 -7.49 19.21 0.18
CA SER A 441 -6.69 19.35 1.40
C SER A 441 -5.88 18.09 1.64
N ILE A 442 -4.73 18.22 2.33
CA ILE A 442 -3.88 17.07 2.64
C ILE A 442 -4.62 15.98 3.42
N ILE A 443 -5.64 16.35 4.22
CA ILE A 443 -6.42 15.39 5.01
C ILE A 443 -7.13 14.36 4.14
N SER A 444 -7.73 14.76 3.03
CA SER A 444 -8.44 13.85 2.14
C SER A 444 -7.54 13.32 1.01
N LEU A 445 -6.64 14.17 0.49
CA LEU A 445 -5.78 13.83 -0.64
C LEU A 445 -4.82 12.69 -0.31
N LEU A 446 -4.22 12.71 0.89
CA LEU A 446 -3.18 11.76 1.28
C LEU A 446 -3.70 10.31 1.36
N PRO A 447 -4.74 9.98 2.16
CA PRO A 447 -5.23 8.61 2.25
C PRO A 447 -5.75 8.10 0.91
N GLU A 448 -6.48 8.94 0.14
CA GLU A 448 -6.97 8.58 -1.19
C GLU A 448 -5.82 8.24 -2.16
N THR A 449 -4.73 9.03 -2.11
CA THR A 449 -3.53 8.75 -2.91
C THR A 449 -2.83 7.46 -2.47
N LYS A 450 -2.70 7.21 -1.15
CA LYS A 450 -2.06 6.00 -0.63
C LYS A 450 -2.83 4.74 -1.01
N ASP A 451 -4.16 4.77 -0.89
CA ASP A 451 -5.04 3.68 -1.28
C ASP A 451 -4.95 3.41 -2.78
N ALA A 452 -4.98 4.46 -3.61
CA ALA A 452 -4.87 4.35 -5.06
C ALA A 452 -3.51 3.77 -5.51
N LEU A 453 -2.40 4.24 -4.93
CA LEU A 453 -1.06 3.70 -5.22
C LEU A 453 -0.96 2.22 -4.84
N THR A 454 -1.52 1.86 -3.69
CA THR A 454 -1.56 0.47 -3.23
C THR A 454 -2.42 -0.39 -4.17
N ALA A 455 -3.57 0.13 -4.63
CA ALA A 455 -4.44 -0.53 -5.63
C ALA A 455 -3.75 -0.76 -6.96
N ALA A 456 -2.92 0.20 -7.37
CA ALA A 456 -2.16 0.14 -8.61
C ALA A 456 -0.90 -0.73 -8.51
N GLY A 457 -0.65 -1.41 -7.38
CA GLY A 457 0.49 -2.31 -7.21
C GLY A 457 1.78 -1.62 -6.77
N TYR A 458 1.68 -0.45 -6.15
CA TYR A 458 2.82 0.30 -5.60
C TYR A 458 2.78 0.47 -4.06
N PRO A 459 2.48 -0.56 -3.24
CA PRO A 459 2.45 -0.44 -1.77
C PRO A 459 3.78 0.00 -1.15
N GLN A 460 4.89 -0.26 -1.85
CA GLN A 460 6.25 -0.07 -1.39
C GLN A 460 6.82 1.33 -1.67
N VAL A 461 6.09 2.21 -2.37
CA VAL A 461 6.58 3.58 -2.59
C VAL A 461 6.35 4.42 -1.31
N PRO A 462 7.40 5.05 -0.75
CA PRO A 462 7.23 6.02 0.32
C PRO A 462 6.42 7.23 -0.16
N VAL A 463 5.41 7.62 0.63
CA VAL A 463 4.56 8.79 0.37
C VAL A 463 4.73 9.80 1.50
N LEU A 464 5.21 11.00 1.17
CA LEU A 464 5.38 12.09 2.12
C LEU A 464 4.27 13.12 1.99
N ALA A 465 3.73 13.57 3.12
CA ALA A 465 2.64 14.54 3.17
C ALA A 465 3.18 15.98 3.22
N ALA A 466 2.67 16.85 2.34
CA ALA A 466 3.03 18.26 2.29
C ALA A 466 1.77 19.16 2.28
N GLY A 467 1.81 20.26 3.03
CA GLY A 467 0.75 21.27 3.09
C GLY A 467 0.05 21.32 4.44
N GLY A 468 -0.08 22.51 5.03
CA GLY A 468 -0.71 22.72 6.34
C GLY A 468 0.07 22.17 7.57
N ILE A 469 1.05 21.29 7.36
CA ILE A 469 1.82 20.65 8.44
C ILE A 469 2.95 21.59 8.89
N VAL A 470 2.87 22.05 10.15
CA VAL A 470 3.86 22.98 10.72
C VAL A 470 4.30 22.66 12.15
N GLU A 471 3.67 21.70 12.81
CA GLU A 471 3.96 21.34 14.21
C GLU A 471 3.51 19.90 14.52
N SER A 472 3.81 19.44 15.73
CA SER A 472 3.66 18.04 16.20
C SER A 472 2.29 17.43 15.93
N ARG A 473 1.21 18.19 16.12
CA ARG A 473 -0.17 17.69 15.86
C ARG A 473 -0.39 17.36 14.38
N GLY A 474 0.08 18.22 13.48
CA GLY A 474 0.01 17.99 12.05
C GLY A 474 0.84 16.79 11.61
N VAL A 475 2.02 16.59 12.23
CA VAL A 475 2.84 15.41 11.99
C VAL A 475 2.12 14.14 12.43
N ALA A 476 1.58 14.11 13.66
CA ALA A 476 0.83 12.96 14.16
C ALA A 476 -0.37 12.65 13.24
N ALA A 477 -1.15 13.66 12.84
CA ALA A 477 -2.28 13.49 11.95
C ALA A 477 -1.87 12.91 10.58
N ALA A 478 -0.81 13.43 9.96
CA ALA A 478 -0.32 12.93 8.68
C ALA A 478 0.13 11.47 8.76
N LEU A 479 0.80 11.07 9.84
CA LEU A 479 1.18 9.67 10.07
C LEU A 479 -0.05 8.77 10.24
N THR A 480 -1.07 9.22 10.97
CA THR A 480 -2.34 8.50 11.12
C THR A 480 -3.09 8.35 9.79
N LEU A 481 -2.96 9.33 8.89
CA LEU A 481 -3.51 9.27 7.53
C LEU A 481 -2.69 8.38 6.57
N GLY A 482 -1.58 7.80 7.02
CA GLY A 482 -0.77 6.86 6.23
C GLY A 482 0.48 7.45 5.57
N ALA A 483 0.91 8.66 5.96
CA ALA A 483 2.19 9.21 5.48
C ALA A 483 3.38 8.42 6.04
N ASP A 484 4.41 8.26 5.21
CA ASP A 484 5.70 7.66 5.61
C ASP A 484 6.67 8.71 6.18
N GLY A 485 6.29 9.99 6.09
CA GLY A 485 6.96 11.15 6.63
C GLY A 485 6.26 12.44 6.19
N VAL A 486 6.77 13.58 6.63
CA VAL A 486 6.14 14.88 6.37
C VAL A 486 7.12 15.90 5.84
N VAL A 487 6.60 16.80 5.01
CA VAL A 487 7.32 17.94 4.47
C VAL A 487 6.75 19.19 5.09
N MET A 488 7.65 20.03 5.63
CA MET A 488 7.29 21.36 6.09
C MET A 488 7.97 22.42 5.22
N GLY A 489 7.19 23.36 4.71
CA GLY A 489 7.70 24.57 4.04
C GLY A 489 7.64 25.75 4.99
N THR A 490 6.43 26.26 5.22
CA THR A 490 6.17 27.47 6.03
C THR A 490 6.77 27.42 7.44
N ARG A 491 6.81 26.26 8.11
CA ARG A 491 7.48 26.12 9.41
C ARG A 491 8.98 26.41 9.36
N PHE A 492 9.65 25.97 8.30
CA PHE A 492 11.08 26.19 8.11
C PHE A 492 11.41 27.57 7.51
N LEU A 493 10.43 28.28 6.92
CA LEU A 493 10.59 29.72 6.65
C LEU A 493 10.77 30.53 7.96
N ALA A 494 10.15 30.07 9.06
CA ALA A 494 10.37 30.61 10.40
C ALA A 494 11.59 30.00 11.12
N ALA A 495 12.50 29.34 10.39
CA ALA A 495 13.75 28.87 10.97
C ALA A 495 14.80 29.98 10.99
N LYS A 496 15.67 30.01 12.00
CA LYS A 496 16.77 30.99 12.09
C LYS A 496 17.75 30.89 10.92
N GLU A 497 17.86 29.72 10.33
CA GLU A 497 18.75 29.43 9.20
C GLU A 497 18.12 29.77 7.82
N ALA A 498 16.85 30.18 7.77
CA ALA A 498 16.17 30.49 6.53
C ALA A 498 16.70 31.78 5.88
N GLY A 499 16.83 31.77 4.56
CA GLY A 499 17.39 32.88 3.76
C GLY A 499 16.36 33.90 3.31
N ILE A 500 15.39 34.22 4.17
CA ILE A 500 14.33 35.20 3.86
C ILE A 500 14.56 36.51 4.60
N ALA A 501 13.94 37.58 4.10
CA ALA A 501 13.89 38.88 4.76
C ALA A 501 13.29 38.74 6.18
N GLU A 502 13.79 39.53 7.13
CA GLU A 502 13.33 39.49 8.52
C GLU A 502 11.85 39.91 8.60
N GLY A 503 11.44 40.90 7.80
CA GLY A 503 10.05 41.30 7.64
C GLY A 503 9.14 40.17 7.17
N TRP A 504 9.60 39.29 6.28
CA TRP A 504 8.84 38.10 5.87
C TRP A 504 8.73 37.10 7.02
N GLN A 505 9.83 36.82 7.72
CA GLN A 505 9.81 35.90 8.87
C GLN A 505 8.88 36.41 9.99
N ASN A 506 8.94 37.71 10.29
CA ASN A 506 8.07 38.37 11.26
C ASN A 506 6.60 38.27 10.84
N GLU A 507 6.31 38.44 9.55
CA GLU A 507 4.96 38.30 9.02
C GLU A 507 4.39 36.89 9.25
N ILE A 508 5.19 35.84 9.00
CA ILE A 508 4.79 34.44 9.26
C ILE A 508 4.43 34.22 10.74
N ILE A 509 5.13 34.85 11.66
CA ILE A 509 4.89 34.72 13.11
C ILE A 509 3.68 35.56 13.55
N ARG A 510 3.49 36.72 12.93
CA ARG A 510 2.47 37.70 13.27
C ARG A 510 1.07 37.23 12.89
N VAL A 511 0.90 36.71 11.68
CA VAL A 511 -0.43 36.37 11.15
C VAL A 511 -1.06 35.18 11.85
N LYS A 512 -2.39 35.16 11.85
CA LYS A 512 -3.23 34.12 12.45
C LYS A 512 -4.34 33.76 11.48
N ASP A 513 -5.06 32.68 11.76
CA ASP A 513 -6.18 32.23 10.94
C ASP A 513 -5.81 32.07 9.46
N GLY A 514 -4.85 31.19 9.17
CA GLY A 514 -4.30 31.05 7.82
C GLY A 514 -5.30 30.62 6.75
N GLY A 515 -6.48 30.11 7.14
CA GLY A 515 -7.57 29.84 6.21
C GLY A 515 -8.20 31.10 5.62
N THR A 516 -8.18 32.21 6.36
CA THR A 516 -8.73 33.51 5.92
C THR A 516 -7.63 34.50 5.53
N THR A 517 -6.44 34.41 6.14
CA THR A 517 -5.33 35.34 5.89
C THR A 517 -4.36 34.89 4.79
N THR A 518 -4.58 33.72 4.18
CA THR A 518 -3.82 33.30 3.00
C THR A 518 -4.72 33.05 1.81
N LYS A 519 -4.25 33.39 0.60
CA LYS A 519 -5.01 33.25 -0.64
C LYS A 519 -4.16 32.58 -1.71
N ARG A 520 -4.80 31.74 -2.54
CA ARG A 520 -4.24 31.21 -3.77
C ARG A 520 -4.59 32.12 -4.94
N SER A 521 -3.59 32.55 -5.68
CA SER A 521 -3.76 33.38 -6.87
C SER A 521 -2.48 33.40 -7.71
N THR A 522 -2.58 33.93 -8.93
CA THR A 522 -1.40 34.25 -9.75
C THR A 522 -0.82 35.64 -9.44
N LEU A 523 -1.43 36.41 -8.51
CA LEU A 523 -1.05 37.80 -8.26
C LEU A 523 0.42 37.91 -7.86
N CYS A 524 0.92 37.01 -7.00
CA CYS A 524 2.31 37.00 -6.57
C CYS A 524 3.30 36.90 -7.74
N ASP A 525 2.96 36.13 -8.78
CA ASP A 525 3.79 36.00 -9.98
C ASP A 525 3.72 37.27 -10.82
N ARG A 526 2.53 37.86 -10.97
CA ARG A 526 2.36 39.13 -11.70
C ARG A 526 3.13 40.27 -11.04
N LEU A 527 3.04 40.41 -9.71
CA LEU A 527 3.79 41.39 -8.92
C LEU A 527 5.31 41.25 -9.08
N LYS A 528 5.80 40.00 -9.12
CA LYS A 528 7.22 39.67 -9.31
C LYS A 528 7.64 39.58 -10.78
N GLU A 529 6.72 39.85 -11.72
CA GLU A 529 6.92 39.70 -13.16
C GLU A 529 7.49 38.32 -13.55
N THR A 530 7.13 37.28 -12.79
CA THR A 530 7.56 35.91 -13.04
C THR A 530 6.65 35.30 -14.11
N VAL A 531 7.24 34.86 -15.21
CA VAL A 531 6.53 34.30 -16.37
C VAL A 531 6.97 32.87 -16.65
N GLY A 532 6.07 32.04 -17.19
CA GLY A 532 6.38 30.68 -17.65
C GLY A 532 5.83 29.55 -16.79
N TRP A 533 5.19 29.85 -15.66
CA TRP A 533 4.42 28.85 -14.91
C TRP A 533 3.32 28.22 -15.79
N PRO A 534 3.16 26.89 -15.77
CA PRO A 534 2.01 26.26 -16.43
C PRO A 534 0.69 26.74 -15.82
N GLU A 535 -0.34 26.91 -16.64
CA GLU A 535 -1.62 27.58 -16.27
C GLU A 535 -2.38 26.95 -15.10
N HIS A 536 -2.14 25.66 -14.83
CA HIS A 536 -2.77 24.93 -13.73
C HIS A 536 -2.05 25.10 -12.38
N TYR A 537 -0.96 25.86 -12.32
CA TYR A 537 -0.28 26.25 -11.08
C TYR A 537 -0.61 27.69 -10.69
N ASP A 538 -0.79 27.91 -9.39
CA ASP A 538 -0.80 29.23 -8.78
C ASP A 538 -0.08 29.19 -7.41
N GLY A 539 0.10 30.35 -6.78
CA GLY A 539 0.83 30.50 -5.53
C GLY A 539 -0.09 30.83 -4.34
N ARG A 540 0.15 30.19 -3.18
CA ARG A 540 -0.47 30.60 -1.91
C ARG A 540 0.45 31.52 -1.11
N ALA A 541 -0.03 32.72 -0.81
CA ALA A 541 0.66 33.70 0.02
C ALA A 541 -0.29 34.28 1.07
N ILE A 542 0.30 34.96 2.07
CA ILE A 542 -0.47 35.81 2.99
C ILE A 542 -1.08 36.96 2.18
N ILE A 543 -2.33 37.27 2.47
CA ILE A 543 -3.03 38.42 1.88
C ILE A 543 -2.30 39.68 2.32
N ASN A 544 -1.82 40.42 1.34
CA ASN A 544 -1.07 41.66 1.53
C ASN A 544 -1.78 42.81 0.80
N LYS A 545 -1.22 44.02 0.84
CA LYS A 545 -1.84 45.20 0.24
C LYS A 545 -2.15 45.05 -1.27
N GLY A 546 -1.31 44.33 -2.02
CA GLY A 546 -1.57 44.04 -3.43
C GLY A 546 -2.85 43.24 -3.65
N HIS A 547 -3.11 42.24 -2.80
CA HIS A 547 -4.36 41.47 -2.89
C HIS A 547 -5.59 42.33 -2.64
N LEU A 548 -5.51 43.26 -1.68
CA LEU A 548 -6.61 44.17 -1.35
C LEU A 548 -6.84 45.19 -2.47
N ASP A 549 -5.77 45.69 -3.08
CA ASP A 549 -5.84 46.64 -4.19
C ASP A 549 -6.40 45.98 -5.46
N GLU A 550 -6.01 44.73 -5.76
CA GLU A 550 -6.59 43.92 -6.84
C GLU A 550 -8.11 43.78 -6.66
N GLU A 551 -8.56 43.45 -5.44
CA GLU A 551 -9.97 43.33 -5.10
C GLU A 551 -10.73 44.67 -5.21
N ALA A 552 -10.05 45.78 -4.95
CA ALA A 552 -10.56 47.13 -5.15
C ALA A 552 -10.55 47.59 -6.63
N GLY A 553 -10.04 46.77 -7.55
CA GLY A 553 -10.01 47.04 -9.00
C GLY A 553 -8.77 47.77 -9.49
N LEU A 554 -7.67 47.80 -8.72
CA LEU A 554 -6.40 48.34 -9.19
C LEU A 554 -5.87 47.51 -10.36
N SER A 555 -5.39 48.18 -11.41
CA SER A 555 -4.82 47.48 -12.56
C SER A 555 -3.49 46.82 -12.21
N ASP A 556 -3.22 45.64 -12.79
CA ASP A 556 -1.96 44.91 -12.62
C ASP A 556 -0.71 45.78 -12.83
N ALA A 557 -0.70 46.64 -13.86
CA ALA A 557 0.46 47.49 -14.17
C ALA A 557 0.78 48.48 -13.03
N GLU A 558 -0.26 48.99 -12.38
CA GLU A 558 -0.14 49.92 -11.26
C GLU A 558 0.28 49.19 -9.98
N ASP A 559 -0.29 48.01 -9.71
CA ASP A 559 0.10 47.19 -8.56
C ASP A 559 1.57 46.75 -8.65
N VAL A 560 2.03 46.34 -9.84
CA VAL A 560 3.44 46.03 -10.11
C VAL A 560 4.33 47.25 -9.88
N ARG A 561 3.90 48.45 -10.28
CA ARG A 561 4.64 49.70 -10.05
C ARG A 561 4.81 49.95 -8.55
N LEU A 562 3.72 49.89 -7.79
CA LEU A 562 3.73 50.09 -6.33
C LEU A 562 4.54 49.01 -5.62
N TYR A 563 4.52 47.76 -6.10
CA TYR A 563 5.35 46.67 -5.59
C TYR A 563 6.84 46.99 -5.72
N LYS A 564 7.29 47.47 -6.89
CA LYS A 564 8.69 47.86 -7.10
C LYS A 564 9.11 49.08 -6.28
N GLU A 565 8.19 49.99 -6.01
CA GLU A 565 8.43 51.15 -5.15
C GLU A 565 8.60 50.74 -3.69
N GLU A 566 7.66 49.97 -3.14
CA GLU A 566 7.70 49.51 -1.75
C GLU A 566 8.85 48.52 -1.51
N LEU A 567 9.27 47.72 -2.51
CA LEU A 567 10.42 46.82 -2.40
C LEU A 567 11.71 47.54 -1.95
N LYS A 568 11.86 48.83 -2.25
CA LYS A 568 13.02 49.65 -1.86
C LYS A 568 13.09 49.91 -0.36
N CYS A 569 11.97 49.75 0.36
CA CYS A 569 11.89 49.92 1.81
C CYS A 569 12.39 48.70 2.60
N GLY A 570 12.76 47.61 1.93
CA GLY A 570 13.30 46.42 2.60
C GLY A 570 12.29 45.77 3.54
N ASP A 571 12.70 45.51 4.79
CA ASP A 571 11.86 44.82 5.78
C ASP A 571 10.58 45.57 6.17
N GLU A 572 10.57 46.91 6.05
CA GLU A 572 9.38 47.74 6.34
C GLU A 572 8.26 47.56 5.29
N ALA A 573 8.57 46.95 4.15
CA ALA A 573 7.61 46.67 3.08
C ALA A 573 6.76 45.41 3.34
N PHE A 574 7.00 44.71 4.44
CA PHE A 574 6.21 43.60 4.97
C PHE A 574 5.26 44.10 6.08
N GLY A 575 4.46 43.22 6.68
CA GLY A 575 3.52 43.60 7.75
C GLY A 575 2.10 43.87 7.27
N ASP A 576 1.24 44.34 8.18
CA ASP A 576 -0.19 44.59 7.97
C ASP A 576 -0.52 45.51 6.79
N HIS A 577 0.40 46.40 6.45
CA HIS A 577 0.24 47.37 5.36
C HIS A 577 1.27 47.18 4.25
N GLY A 578 2.07 46.11 4.32
CA GLY A 578 3.10 45.79 3.35
C GLY A 578 2.53 45.21 2.07
N ARG A 579 3.21 45.45 0.94
CA ARG A 579 2.90 44.84 -0.36
C ARG A 579 3.80 43.66 -0.72
N MET A 580 4.83 43.39 0.07
CA MET A 580 5.75 42.29 -0.25
C MET A 580 5.07 40.93 -0.20
N VAL A 581 5.38 40.09 -1.19
CA VAL A 581 4.82 38.74 -1.28
C VAL A 581 5.46 37.85 -0.21
N THR A 582 4.60 37.23 0.60
CA THR A 582 4.98 36.33 1.68
C THR A 582 4.32 34.97 1.47
N TYR A 583 5.02 34.07 0.77
CA TYR A 583 4.51 32.71 0.55
C TYR A 583 4.38 31.98 1.90
N ALA A 584 3.18 31.49 2.21
CA ALA A 584 2.87 30.78 3.44
C ALA A 584 1.64 29.89 3.25
N GLY A 585 1.61 28.75 3.93
CA GLY A 585 0.47 27.82 3.90
C GLY A 585 -0.59 28.17 4.94
N THR A 586 -1.72 27.47 4.89
CA THR A 586 -2.87 27.69 5.79
C THR A 586 -2.55 27.40 7.26
N GLY A 587 -1.52 26.59 7.53
CA GLY A 587 -1.01 26.32 8.88
C GLY A 587 -0.25 27.48 9.54
N VAL A 588 -0.03 28.60 8.85
CA VAL A 588 0.79 29.73 9.35
C VAL A 588 0.39 30.22 10.74
N GLY A 589 -0.91 30.23 11.04
CA GLY A 589 -1.44 30.65 12.34
C GLY A 589 -1.07 29.74 13.53
N LEU A 590 -0.38 28.62 13.31
CA LEU A 590 0.17 27.76 14.38
C LEU A 590 1.65 28.06 14.69
N ILE A 591 2.32 28.87 13.86
CA ILE A 591 3.71 29.29 14.07
C ILE A 591 3.69 30.52 15.00
N LYS A 592 4.37 30.43 16.15
CA LYS A 592 4.34 31.46 17.19
C LYS A 592 5.68 32.13 17.48
N GLU A 593 6.75 31.51 17.01
CA GLU A 593 8.12 31.97 17.26
C GLU A 593 9.07 31.37 16.22
N ALA A 594 10.17 32.05 16.00
CA ALA A 594 11.30 31.53 15.25
C ALA A 594 12.07 30.51 16.09
N LYS A 595 12.49 29.41 15.48
CA LYS A 595 13.30 28.35 16.12
C LYS A 595 14.47 27.98 15.22
N SER A 596 15.50 27.36 15.76
CA SER A 596 16.48 26.71 14.87
C SER A 596 15.82 25.54 14.14
N ALA A 597 16.32 25.20 12.96
CA ALA A 597 15.80 24.08 12.20
C ALA A 597 15.94 22.74 12.97
N ALA A 598 17.02 22.57 13.73
CA ALA A 598 17.21 21.41 14.59
C ALA A 598 16.16 21.32 15.71
N GLU A 599 15.80 22.44 16.35
CA GLU A 599 14.71 22.47 17.34
C GLU A 599 13.37 22.08 16.71
N ILE A 600 13.05 22.60 15.52
CA ILE A 600 11.83 22.27 14.79
C ILE A 600 11.74 20.76 14.53
N VAL A 601 12.81 20.14 14.00
CA VAL A 601 12.85 18.69 13.74
C VAL A 601 12.65 17.89 15.03
N ASN A 602 13.40 18.21 16.08
CA ASN A 602 13.36 17.46 17.33
C ASN A 602 12.00 17.60 18.05
N GLU A 603 11.46 18.82 18.12
CA GLU A 603 10.19 19.11 18.77
C GLU A 603 9.04 18.41 18.07
N THR A 604 8.96 18.55 16.75
CA THR A 604 7.83 17.99 15.97
C THR A 604 7.86 16.46 15.93
N SER A 605 9.04 15.86 15.80
CA SER A 605 9.23 14.42 15.87
C SER A 605 8.84 13.86 17.25
N THR A 606 9.40 14.42 18.33
CA THR A 606 9.16 13.93 19.70
C THR A 606 7.74 14.23 20.16
N GLY A 607 7.21 15.39 19.79
CA GLY A 607 5.83 15.79 20.09
C GLY A 607 4.80 14.89 19.42
N ALA A 608 5.02 14.54 18.14
CA ALA A 608 4.13 13.62 17.42
C ALA A 608 4.05 12.25 18.10
N LEU A 609 5.21 11.68 18.49
CA LEU A 609 5.25 10.42 19.22
C LEU A 609 4.44 10.48 20.53
N ARG A 610 4.61 11.54 21.32
CA ARG A 610 3.86 11.74 22.57
C ARG A 610 2.35 11.85 22.32
N ILE A 611 1.93 12.58 21.27
CA ILE A 611 0.52 12.74 20.90
C ILE A 611 -0.10 11.39 20.52
N LEU A 612 0.60 10.60 19.71
CA LEU A 612 0.13 9.28 19.28
C LEU A 612 0.02 8.31 20.46
N GLN A 613 1.03 8.28 21.34
CA GLN A 613 1.01 7.46 22.56
C GLN A 613 -0.13 7.85 23.50
N HIS A 614 -0.33 9.15 23.71
CA HIS A 614 -1.43 9.66 24.54
C HIS A 614 -2.78 9.29 23.95
N SER A 615 -2.96 9.46 22.64
CA SER A 615 -4.22 9.15 21.95
C SER A 615 -4.54 7.65 22.05
N ALA A 616 -3.55 6.79 21.85
CA ALA A 616 -3.70 5.34 22.01
C ALA A 616 -4.14 4.98 23.45
N ALA A 617 -3.47 5.54 24.47
CA ALA A 617 -3.82 5.29 25.87
C ALA A 617 -5.24 5.75 26.24
N VAL A 618 -5.68 6.90 25.72
CA VAL A 618 -7.05 7.41 25.96
C VAL A 618 -8.11 6.52 25.31
N ILE A 619 -7.84 5.96 24.13
CA ILE A 619 -8.77 5.07 23.44
C ILE A 619 -8.83 3.71 24.14
N SER A 620 -7.68 3.12 24.47
CA SER A 620 -7.59 1.82 25.15
C SER A 620 -8.15 1.80 26.58
N SER A 621 -8.30 2.97 27.23
CA SER A 621 -8.94 3.06 28.55
C SER A 621 -10.47 3.22 28.48
N ARG A 622 -11.03 3.36 27.28
CA ARG A 622 -12.47 3.57 27.03
C ARG A 622 -13.13 2.44 26.24
N LEU A 623 -12.34 1.64 25.53
CA LEU A 623 -12.72 0.35 24.96
C LEU A 623 -12.48 -0.75 26.00
#